data_AF-A0A1G7N7Q7-F1
#
_entry.id   AF-A0A1G7N7Q7-F1
#
_cell.length_a   1.000
_cell.length_b   1.000
_cell.length_c   1.000
_cell.angle_alpha   90.00
_cell.angle_beta   90.00
_cell.angle_gamma   90.00
#
_symmetry.space_group_name_H-M   'P 1'
#
loop_
_entity.id
_entity.type
_entity.pdbx_description
1 polymer ?
#
loop_
_entity_poly.entity_id
_entity_poly.type
_entity_poly.pdbx_seq_one_letter_code
_entity_poly.pdbx_strand_id
1 'polypeptide(L)'
;MKTANVVKDKSLAFGVRIVRMVRHLLKDSTYAEHPIFAQILKSGTSIGANIREAEHAESIDDFKHKLKIALKEANETLYWLEILFRSNYVSEKEYESMICDCTEINKILVSIINTLNKKSK
;
A
#
# COMPACT_ATOMS: atom_id res chain seq x y z
N MET A 1 -16.13 -16.06 1.60
CA MET A 1 -14.89 -15.78 2.35
C MET A 1 -13.62 -15.88 1.46
N LYS A 2 -13.70 -15.60 0.15
CA LYS A 2 -12.57 -15.69 -0.81
C LYS A 2 -11.75 -14.38 -0.95
N THR A 3 -12.30 -13.24 -0.54
CA THR A 3 -11.72 -11.90 -0.76
C THR A 3 -10.51 -11.58 0.13
N ALA A 4 -10.41 -12.18 1.32
CA ALA A 4 -9.30 -11.94 2.25
C ALA A 4 -7.94 -12.39 1.66
N ASN A 5 -7.91 -13.49 0.91
CA ASN A 5 -6.68 -13.97 0.27
C ASN A 5 -6.23 -13.05 -0.88
N VAL A 6 -7.16 -12.50 -1.65
CA VAL A 6 -6.83 -11.67 -2.82
C VAL A 6 -6.10 -10.38 -2.41
N VAL A 7 -6.58 -9.69 -1.36
CA VAL A 7 -5.94 -8.44 -0.91
C VAL A 7 -4.56 -8.69 -0.29
N LYS A 8 -4.39 -9.84 0.37
CA LYS A 8 -3.10 -10.29 0.93
C LYS A 8 -2.06 -10.53 -0.17
N ASP A 9 -2.41 -11.31 -1.19
CA ASP A 9 -1.48 -11.62 -2.27
C ASP A 9 -1.09 -10.37 -3.07
N LYS A 10 -2.08 -9.51 -3.36
CA LYS A 10 -1.85 -8.24 -4.04
C LYS A 10 -0.99 -7.28 -3.23
N SER A 11 -1.27 -7.13 -1.93
CA SER A 11 -0.48 -6.24 -1.06
C SER A 11 0.95 -6.73 -0.86
N LEU A 12 1.17 -8.06 -0.81
CA LEU A 12 2.52 -8.64 -0.77
C LEU A 12 3.29 -8.36 -2.07
N ALA A 13 2.66 -8.63 -3.22
CA ALA A 13 3.25 -8.37 -4.53
C ALA A 13 3.59 -6.87 -4.69
N PHE A 14 2.68 -5.99 -4.26
CA PHE A 14 2.89 -4.55 -4.28
C PHE A 14 4.03 -4.10 -3.36
N GLY A 15 4.11 -4.65 -2.13
CA GLY A 15 5.24 -4.37 -1.22
C GLY A 15 6.59 -4.75 -1.83
N VAL A 16 6.67 -5.89 -2.53
CA VAL A 16 7.88 -6.29 -3.29
C VAL A 16 8.18 -5.30 -4.43
N ARG A 17 7.16 -4.80 -5.13
CA ARG A 17 7.33 -3.77 -6.17
C ARG A 17 7.89 -2.46 -5.58
N ILE A 18 7.38 -2.01 -4.44
CA ILE A 18 7.89 -0.81 -3.73
C ILE A 18 9.37 -0.98 -3.38
N VAL A 19 9.76 -2.10 -2.78
CA VAL A 19 11.17 -2.39 -2.45
C VAL A 19 12.04 -2.36 -3.72
N ARG A 20 11.57 -2.98 -4.81
CA ARG A 20 12.31 -3.01 -6.08
C ARG A 20 12.46 -1.63 -6.72
N MET A 21 11.40 -0.83 -6.69
CA MET A 21 11.40 0.55 -7.19
C MET A 21 12.38 1.40 -6.39
N VAL A 22 12.28 1.42 -5.05
CA VAL A 22 13.20 2.18 -4.20
C VAL A 22 14.65 1.73 -4.41
N ARG A 23 14.91 0.42 -4.47
CA ARG A 23 16.26 -0.10 -4.75
C ARG A 23 16.77 0.33 -6.13
N HIS A 24 15.89 0.47 -7.13
CA HIS A 24 16.27 0.95 -8.45
C HIS A 24 16.65 2.44 -8.42
N LEU A 25 15.83 3.27 -7.78
CA LEU A 25 16.04 4.72 -7.64
C LEU A 25 17.33 5.04 -6.87
N LEU A 26 17.63 4.28 -5.82
CA LEU A 26 18.85 4.45 -5.01
C LEU A 26 20.15 4.01 -5.72
N LYS A 27 20.08 3.46 -6.93
CA LYS A 27 21.30 3.22 -7.73
C LYS A 27 21.93 4.51 -8.23
N ASP A 28 21.13 5.57 -8.36
CA ASP A 28 21.63 6.90 -8.61
C ASP A 28 22.11 7.49 -7.28
N SER A 29 23.42 7.74 -7.18
CA SER A 29 24.04 8.26 -5.95
C SER A 29 23.53 9.66 -5.56
N THR A 30 22.95 10.41 -6.51
CA THR A 30 22.32 11.70 -6.26
C THR A 30 21.11 11.58 -5.33
N TYR A 31 20.52 10.39 -5.23
CA TYR A 31 19.25 10.13 -4.55
C TYR A 31 19.42 9.36 -3.23
N ALA A 32 20.62 8.91 -2.92
CA ALA A 32 20.89 8.00 -1.80
C ALA A 32 20.44 8.53 -0.42
N GLU A 33 20.35 9.85 -0.25
CA GLU A 33 20.02 10.49 1.03
C GLU A 33 18.62 11.10 1.08
N HIS A 34 17.80 10.96 0.03
CA HIS A 34 16.52 11.67 -0.01
C HIS A 34 15.48 11.01 0.95
N PRO A 35 14.95 11.73 1.97
CA PRO A 35 14.05 11.14 2.98
C PRO A 35 12.76 10.55 2.41
N ILE A 36 12.36 10.98 1.21
CA ILE A 36 11.16 10.51 0.51
C ILE A 36 11.18 9.00 0.25
N PHE A 37 12.35 8.41 -0.02
CA PHE A 37 12.46 6.98 -0.30
C PHE A 37 12.16 6.14 0.93
N ALA A 38 12.56 6.61 2.11
CA ALA A 38 12.20 5.98 3.37
C ALA A 38 10.69 6.07 3.65
N GLN A 39 10.06 7.22 3.35
CA GLN A 39 8.63 7.42 3.55
C GLN A 39 7.78 6.49 2.67
N ILE A 40 8.09 6.41 1.38
CA ILE A 40 7.34 5.52 0.46
C ILE A 40 7.63 4.05 0.74
N LEU A 41 8.87 3.69 1.10
CA LEU A 41 9.22 2.32 1.47
C LEU A 41 8.43 1.88 2.69
N LYS A 42 8.36 2.73 3.71
CA LYS A 42 7.62 2.47 4.94
C LYS A 42 6.12 2.35 4.65
N SER A 43 5.50 3.34 4.04
CA SER A 43 4.05 3.33 3.79
C SER A 43 3.66 2.17 2.86
N GLY A 44 4.35 1.99 1.74
CA GLY A 44 4.03 0.96 0.75
C GLY A 44 4.14 -0.47 1.28
N THR A 45 5.12 -0.76 2.14
CA THR A 45 5.28 -2.09 2.77
C THR A 45 4.34 -2.28 3.97
N SER A 46 3.97 -1.20 4.66
CA SER A 46 3.06 -1.24 5.82
C SER A 46 1.63 -1.63 5.45
N ILE A 47 1.21 -1.46 4.19
CA ILE A 47 -0.10 -1.92 3.70
C ILE A 47 -0.26 -3.44 3.93
N GLY A 48 0.68 -4.22 3.40
CA GLY A 48 0.65 -5.68 3.51
C GLY A 48 0.90 -6.15 4.95
N ALA A 49 1.74 -5.44 5.71
CA ALA A 49 1.98 -5.74 7.12
C ALA A 49 0.69 -5.64 7.95
N ASN A 50 -0.04 -4.53 7.83
CA ASN A 50 -1.31 -4.34 8.55
C ASN A 50 -2.41 -5.31 8.10
N ILE A 51 -2.44 -5.70 6.81
CA ILE A 51 -3.35 -6.75 6.33
C ILE A 51 -3.04 -8.09 6.99
N ARG A 52 -1.76 -8.45 7.13
CA ARG A 52 -1.35 -9.68 7.83
C ARG A 52 -1.67 -9.62 9.32
N GLU A 53 -1.47 -8.48 9.97
CA GLU A 53 -1.90 -8.31 11.37
C GLU A 53 -3.41 -8.49 11.52
N ALA A 54 -4.21 -8.00 10.57
CA ALA A 54 -5.65 -8.21 10.57
C ALA A 54 -6.02 -9.70 10.52
N GLU A 55 -5.27 -10.56 9.83
CA GLU A 55 -5.55 -12.02 9.80
C GLU A 55 -5.50 -12.67 11.19
N HIS A 56 -4.79 -12.06 12.13
CA HIS A 56 -4.63 -12.51 13.51
C HIS A 56 -5.39 -11.63 14.51
N ALA A 57 -6.35 -10.84 14.04
CA ALA A 57 -7.12 -9.93 14.89
C ALA A 57 -7.94 -10.67 15.95
N GLU A 58 -7.99 -10.10 17.15
CA GLU A 58 -8.68 -10.70 18.31
C GLU A 58 -10.20 -10.46 18.31
N SER A 59 -10.67 -9.51 17.49
CA SER A 59 -12.08 -9.18 17.33
C SER A 59 -12.39 -8.60 15.95
N ILE A 60 -13.68 -8.48 15.61
CA ILE A 60 -14.12 -7.83 14.36
C ILE A 60 -13.73 -6.34 14.34
N ASP A 61 -13.78 -5.67 15.49
CA ASP A 61 -13.41 -4.26 15.58
C ASP A 61 -11.90 -4.05 15.42
N ASP A 62 -11.09 -4.94 16.00
CA ASP A 62 -9.64 -4.97 15.79
C ASP A 62 -9.31 -5.27 14.31
N PHE A 63 -9.96 -6.29 13.73
CA PHE A 63 -9.83 -6.61 12.31
C PHE A 63 -10.07 -5.38 11.43
N LYS A 64 -11.19 -4.69 11.67
CA LYS A 64 -11.57 -3.47 10.96
C LYS A 64 -10.59 -2.32 11.20
N HIS A 65 -10.07 -2.18 12.43
CA HIS A 65 -9.09 -1.17 12.77
C HIS A 65 -7.78 -1.36 11.98
N LYS A 66 -7.24 -2.59 11.96
CA LYS A 66 -6.04 -2.93 11.18
C LYS A 66 -6.21 -2.70 9.68
N LEU A 67 -7.38 -3.06 9.12
CA LEU A 67 -7.67 -2.76 7.71
C LEU A 67 -7.78 -1.27 7.42
N LYS A 68 -8.28 -0.45 8.36
CA LYS A 68 -8.28 1.01 8.22
C LYS A 68 -6.87 1.59 8.24
N ILE A 69 -5.97 1.04 9.04
CA ILE A 69 -4.56 1.42 9.01
C ILE A 69 -3.97 1.09 7.64
N ALA A 70 -4.15 -0.14 7.15
CA ALA A 70 -3.69 -0.51 5.80
C ALA A 70 -4.23 0.43 4.70
N LEU A 71 -5.49 0.86 4.81
CA LEU A 71 -6.09 1.83 3.89
C LEU A 71 -5.45 3.22 4.00
N LYS A 72 -5.10 3.67 5.21
CA LYS A 72 -4.36 4.92 5.41
C LYS A 72 -2.98 4.85 4.75
N GLU A 73 -2.25 3.77 4.97
CA GLU A 73 -0.93 3.54 4.35
C GLU A 73 -1.01 3.49 2.82
N ALA A 74 -2.08 2.91 2.26
CA ALA A 74 -2.31 2.90 0.82
C ALA A 74 -2.53 4.31 0.24
N ASN A 75 -3.32 5.15 0.91
CA ASN A 75 -3.52 6.54 0.50
C ASN A 75 -2.22 7.36 0.61
N GLU A 76 -1.45 7.16 1.68
CA GLU A 76 -0.15 7.81 1.84
C GLU A 76 0.84 7.37 0.75
N THR A 77 0.84 6.08 0.40
CA THR A 77 1.68 5.56 -0.68
C THR A 77 1.32 6.18 -2.04
N LEU A 78 0.03 6.38 -2.33
CA LEU A 78 -0.42 7.07 -3.55
C LEU A 78 0.11 8.51 -3.62
N TYR A 79 0.07 9.23 -2.50
CA TYR A 79 0.62 10.58 -2.40
C TYR A 79 2.14 10.59 -2.69
N TRP A 80 2.89 9.66 -2.10
CA TRP A 80 4.33 9.58 -2.37
C TRP A 80 4.66 9.19 -3.81
N LEU A 81 3.87 8.28 -4.43
CA LEU A 81 4.01 7.95 -5.85
C LEU A 81 3.79 9.19 -6.73
N GLU A 82 2.81 10.02 -6.39
CA GLU A 82 2.56 11.28 -7.12
C GLU A 82 3.73 12.26 -6.97
N ILE A 83 4.30 12.41 -5.77
CA ILE A 83 5.49 13.27 -5.59
C ILE A 83 6.66 12.75 -6.42
N LEU A 84 6.92 11.44 -6.40
CA LEU A 84 8.00 10.84 -7.19
C LEU A 84 7.82 11.11 -8.69
N PHE A 85 6.60 10.98 -9.20
CA PHE A 85 6.29 11.29 -10.59
C PHE A 85 6.47 12.77 -10.91
N ARG A 86 5.87 13.67 -10.12
CA ARG A 86 5.95 15.13 -10.36
C ARG A 86 7.36 15.69 -10.18
N SER A 87 8.22 14.98 -9.46
CA SER A 87 9.64 15.30 -9.27
C SER A 87 10.55 14.60 -10.29
N ASN A 88 10.00 13.92 -11.29
CA ASN A 88 10.71 13.19 -12.35
C ASN A 88 11.61 12.04 -11.85
N TYR A 89 11.33 11.45 -10.68
CA TYR A 89 12.04 10.25 -10.22
C TYR A 89 11.57 8.98 -10.94
N VAL A 90 10.32 8.96 -11.40
CA VAL A 90 9.73 7.83 -12.14
C VAL A 90 9.07 8.34 -13.40
N SER A 91 9.10 7.54 -14.47
CA SER A 91 8.38 7.83 -15.71
C SER A 91 6.87 7.72 -15.53
N GLU A 92 6.11 8.34 -16.44
CA GLU A 92 4.64 8.24 -16.47
C GLU A 92 4.17 6.78 -16.49
N LYS A 93 4.80 5.93 -17.32
CA LYS A 93 4.49 4.51 -17.40
C LYS A 93 4.72 3.77 -16.08
N GLU A 94 5.80 4.07 -15.37
CA GLU A 94 6.09 3.48 -14.06
C GLU A 94 5.10 3.96 -13.02
N TYR A 95 4.79 5.26 -13.02
CA TYR A 95 3.80 5.86 -12.13
C TYR A 95 2.43 5.23 -12.32
N GLU A 96 1.89 5.21 -13.56
CA GLU A 96 0.60 4.58 -13.90
C GLU A 96 0.55 3.11 -13.47
N SER A 97 1.62 2.37 -13.71
CA SER A 97 1.72 0.96 -13.31
C SER A 97 1.70 0.76 -11.79
N MET A 98 2.32 1.66 -11.03
CA MET A 98 2.37 1.58 -9.57
C MET A 98 1.05 2.05 -8.92
N ILE A 99 0.45 3.14 -9.41
CA ILE A 99 -0.83 3.62 -8.87
C ILE A 99 -1.97 2.67 -9.19
N CYS A 100 -1.93 1.95 -10.32
CA CYS A 100 -2.94 0.97 -10.69
C CYS A 100 -3.05 -0.13 -9.62
N ASP A 101 -1.92 -0.75 -9.25
CA ASP A 101 -1.87 -1.76 -8.20
C ASP A 101 -2.33 -1.21 -6.84
N CYS A 102 -1.85 -0.02 -6.48
CA CYS A 102 -2.15 0.58 -5.18
C CYS A 102 -3.64 0.96 -5.07
N THR A 103 -4.23 1.54 -6.12
CA THR A 103 -5.66 1.87 -6.16
C THR A 103 -6.53 0.62 -6.20
N GLU A 104 -6.10 -0.47 -6.82
CA GLU A 104 -6.80 -1.75 -6.74
C GLU A 104 -6.87 -2.26 -5.29
N ILE A 105 -5.74 -2.26 -4.58
CA ILE A 105 -5.68 -2.65 -3.16
C ILE A 105 -6.60 -1.75 -2.33
N ASN A 106 -6.55 -0.43 -2.55
CA ASN A 106 -7.39 0.56 -1.87
C ASN A 106 -8.89 0.25 -2.06
N LYS A 107 -9.33 0.01 -3.30
CA LYS A 107 -10.72 -0.37 -3.61
C LYS A 107 -11.16 -1.65 -2.90
N ILE A 108 -10.28 -2.66 -2.85
CA ILE A 108 -10.58 -3.91 -2.15
C ILE A 108 -10.72 -3.66 -0.64
N LEU A 109 -9.79 -2.92 -0.03
CA LEU A 109 -9.85 -2.56 1.39
C LEU A 109 -11.15 -1.80 1.74
N VAL A 110 -11.51 -0.79 0.94
CA VAL A 110 -12.76 -0.03 1.12
C VAL A 110 -13.98 -0.95 1.02
N SER A 111 -14.02 -1.87 0.05
CA SER A 111 -15.11 -2.82 -0.10
C SER A 111 -15.26 -3.76 1.10
N ILE A 112 -14.15 -4.27 1.62
CA ILE A 112 -14.14 -5.13 2.83
C ILE A 112 -14.66 -4.33 4.05
N ILE A 113 -14.12 -3.14 4.28
CA ILE A 113 -14.51 -2.29 5.43
C ILE A 113 -15.99 -1.92 5.36
N ASN A 114 -16.50 -1.55 4.18
CA ASN A 114 -17.92 -1.23 3.98
C ASN A 114 -18.82 -2.44 4.23
N THR A 115 -18.39 -3.64 3.85
CA THR A 115 -19.12 -4.88 4.12
C THR A 115 -19.19 -5.17 5.61
N LEU A 116 -18.11 -4.95 6.36
CA LEU A 116 -18.10 -5.08 7.82
C LEU A 116 -19.06 -4.07 8.48
N ASN A 117 -19.06 -2.82 8.03
CA ASN A 117 -19.95 -1.77 8.56
C ASN A 117 -21.44 -2.10 8.39
N LYS A 118 -21.82 -2.79 7.30
CA LYS A 118 -23.21 -3.19 7.06
C LYS A 118 -23.68 -4.34 7.95
N LYS A 119 -22.76 -5.20 8.42
CA LYS A 119 -23.08 -6.34 9.30
C LYS A 119 -23.17 -5.96 10.78
N SER A 120 -22.60 -4.83 11.17
CA SER A 120 -22.66 -4.30 12.54
C SER A 120 -23.91 -3.42 12.80
N LYS A 121 -24.80 -3.28 11.81
CA LYS A 121 -26.12 -2.66 11.94
C LYS A 121 -27.18 -3.75 11.92
#